data_AF-A0A9D6HX62-F1
#
_entry.id   AF-A0A9D6HX62-F1
#
_cell.length_a   1.000
_cell.length_b   1.000
_cell.length_c   1.000
_cell.angle_alpha   90.00
_cell.angle_beta   90.00
_cell.angle_gamma   90.00
#
_symmetry.space_group_name_H-M   'P 1'
#
loop_
_entity.id
_entity.type
_entity.pdbx_description
1 polymer ?
#
loop_
_entity_poly.entity_id
_entity_poly.type
_entity_poly.pdbx_seq_one_letter_code
_entity_poly.pdbx_strand_id
1 'polypeptide(L)'
;MGGGLFCAYPFPVLETSDRVRYKLHGIVTNRTLPGEALIKWSRERCGKSEQVHSVLKEDLAGGKLPTGDFGPNAAWWAIAVLAYNLNSAMKRLALGESWIPKRLKAIRFQLICVAGRVLSHARDLIIRLAAGHPSFDWLLAARRRMLCLFNGAG
;
A
#
# COMPACT_ATOMS: atom_id res chain seq x y z
N MET A 1 -41.97 1.42 -8.79
CA MET A 1 -40.70 2.18 -8.97
C MET A 1 -39.70 1.68 -7.94
N GLY A 2 -38.55 1.19 -8.39
CA GLY A 2 -37.50 0.68 -7.50
C GLY A 2 -36.45 -0.11 -8.27
N GLY A 3 -35.86 0.50 -9.30
CA GLY A 3 -34.77 -0.08 -10.07
C GLY A 3 -33.50 -0.13 -9.23
N GLY A 4 -33.25 -1.25 -8.58
CA GLY A 4 -31.96 -1.55 -7.95
C GLY A 4 -30.96 -1.95 -9.02
N LEU A 5 -29.93 -1.13 -9.25
CA LEU A 5 -28.80 -1.47 -10.11
C LEU A 5 -28.20 -2.82 -9.69
N PHE A 6 -28.36 -3.83 -10.54
CA PHE A 6 -27.60 -5.06 -10.42
C PHE A 6 -26.16 -4.78 -10.82
N CYS A 7 -25.27 -4.70 -9.82
CA CYS A 7 -23.84 -4.72 -10.07
C CYS A 7 -23.47 -6.10 -10.63
N ALA A 8 -23.22 -6.14 -11.95
CA ALA A 8 -22.77 -7.33 -12.67
C ALA A 8 -21.31 -7.59 -12.33
N TYR A 9 -21.07 -8.55 -11.44
CA TYR A 9 -19.76 -9.19 -11.29
C TYR A 9 -19.73 -10.45 -12.18
N PRO A 10 -18.58 -10.83 -12.76
CA PRO A 10 -18.47 -11.80 -13.85
C PRO A 10 -18.48 -13.25 -13.34
N PHE A 11 -19.50 -13.63 -12.59
CA PHE A 11 -19.61 -14.98 -12.02
C PHE A 11 -20.85 -15.70 -12.58
N PRO A 12 -20.76 -17.00 -12.90
CA PRO A 12 -21.86 -17.75 -13.48
C PRO A 12 -23.04 -17.83 -12.50
N VAL A 13 -24.24 -17.51 -13.00
CA VAL A 13 -25.51 -17.60 -12.27
C VAL A 13 -26.13 -18.95 -12.60
N LEU A 14 -26.48 -19.73 -11.57
CA LEU A 14 -27.22 -20.97 -11.76
C LEU A 14 -28.72 -20.64 -11.74
N GLU A 15 -29.44 -20.98 -12.81
CA GLU A 15 -30.90 -20.96 -12.84
C GLU A 15 -31.42 -22.35 -12.53
N THR A 16 -32.16 -22.47 -11.42
CA THR A 16 -32.87 -23.72 -11.07
C THR A 16 -34.22 -23.75 -11.81
N SER A 17 -34.84 -24.93 -11.95
CA SER A 17 -36.17 -25.16 -12.56
C SER A 17 -37.25 -24.16 -12.12
N ASP A 18 -37.10 -23.61 -10.92
CA ASP A 18 -38.04 -22.73 -10.26
C ASP A 18 -37.79 -21.24 -10.59
N ARG A 19 -36.93 -20.94 -11.57
CA ARG A 19 -36.48 -19.60 -12.00
C ARG A 19 -35.83 -18.74 -10.91
N VAL A 20 -35.38 -19.36 -9.82
CA VAL A 20 -34.59 -18.69 -8.78
C VAL A 20 -33.13 -18.67 -9.22
N ARG A 21 -32.55 -17.47 -9.25
CA ARG A 21 -31.15 -17.22 -9.61
C ARG A 21 -30.27 -17.27 -8.38
N TYR A 22 -29.36 -18.24 -8.32
CA TYR A 22 -28.36 -18.33 -7.26
C TYR A 22 -26.98 -17.92 -7.79
N LYS A 23 -26.24 -17.16 -6.97
CA LYS A 23 -24.80 -16.92 -7.19
C LYS A 23 -24.03 -17.90 -6.32
N LEU A 24 -23.39 -18.89 -6.94
CA LEU A 24 -22.58 -19.88 -6.23
C LEU A 24 -21.14 -19.39 -6.10
N HIS A 25 -20.56 -19.51 -4.90
CA HIS A 25 -19.16 -19.20 -4.65
C HIS A 25 -18.50 -20.32 -3.84
N GLY A 26 -17.56 -21.04 -4.44
CA GLY A 26 -16.80 -22.10 -3.79
C GLY A 26 -15.49 -21.57 -3.20
N ILE A 27 -15.16 -21.94 -1.96
CA ILE A 27 -13.87 -21.66 -1.33
C ILE A 27 -13.25 -22.99 -0.92
N VAL A 28 -12.07 -23.30 -1.44
CA VAL A 28 -11.28 -24.47 -1.04
C VAL A 28 -10.14 -24.00 -0.15
N THR A 29 -9.98 -24.64 1.02
CA THR A 29 -8.96 -24.26 1.99
C THR A 29 -8.44 -25.48 2.74
N ASN A 30 -7.19 -25.42 3.18
CA ASN A 30 -6.57 -26.38 4.08
C ASN A 30 -6.73 -25.97 5.57
N ARG A 31 -7.58 -24.96 5.86
CA ARG A 31 -7.76 -24.40 7.20
C ARG A 31 -9.06 -24.93 7.84
N THR A 32 -9.02 -25.19 9.13
CA THR A 32 -10.16 -25.69 9.94
C THR A 32 -11.00 -24.56 10.56
N LEU A 33 -10.98 -23.36 9.97
CA LEU A 33 -11.72 -22.21 10.47
C LEU A 33 -13.24 -22.39 10.27
N PRO A 34 -14.09 -21.85 11.18
CA PRO A 34 -15.54 -21.80 10.96
C PRO A 34 -15.88 -21.09 9.64
N GLY A 35 -16.91 -21.57 8.93
CA GLY A 35 -17.22 -21.11 7.57
C GLY A 35 -17.38 -19.60 7.42
N GLU A 36 -18.02 -18.92 8.38
CA GLU A 36 -18.15 -17.45 8.34
C GLU A 36 -16.80 -16.74 8.46
N ALA A 37 -15.95 -17.18 9.39
CA ALA A 37 -14.60 -16.65 9.57
C ALA A 37 -13.73 -16.95 8.34
N LEU A 38 -13.91 -18.12 7.71
CA LEU A 38 -13.23 -18.49 6.47
C LEU A 38 -13.61 -17.57 5.31
N ILE A 39 -14.90 -17.25 5.16
CA ILE A 39 -15.39 -16.34 4.12
C ILE A 39 -14.82 -14.93 4.34
N LYS A 40 -14.84 -14.42 5.58
CA LYS A 40 -14.23 -13.12 5.93
C LYS A 40 -12.74 -13.10 5.62
N TRP A 41 -12.00 -14.12 6.07
CA TRP A 41 -10.58 -14.28 5.80
C TRP A 41 -10.25 -14.34 4.29
N SER A 42 -11.03 -15.09 3.51
CA SER A 42 -10.84 -15.19 2.06
C SER A 42 -11.01 -13.83 1.38
N ARG A 43 -11.99 -13.03 1.81
CA ARG A 43 -12.25 -11.69 1.28
C ARG A 43 -11.15 -10.69 1.62
N GLU A 44 -10.54 -10.81 2.80
CA GLU A 44 -9.40 -9.97 3.18
C GLU A 44 -8.17 -10.16 2.29
N ARG A 45 -7.97 -11.36 1.72
CA ARG A 45 -6.88 -11.63 0.77
C ARG A 45 -7.16 -11.13 -0.64
N CYS A 46 -8.38 -11.29 -1.15
CA CYS A 46 -8.70 -10.94 -2.55
C CYS A 46 -8.60 -9.43 -2.83
N GLY A 47 -9.08 -8.56 -1.93
CA GLY A 47 -9.13 -7.12 -2.21
C GLY A 47 -7.79 -6.38 -2.05
N LYS A 48 -6.89 -6.87 -1.18
CA LYS A 48 -5.64 -6.17 -0.85
C LYS A 48 -4.53 -6.43 -1.86
N SER A 49 -4.44 -7.64 -2.43
CA SER A 49 -3.39 -7.98 -3.40
C SER A 49 -3.55 -7.21 -4.71
N GLU A 50 -4.76 -6.98 -5.19
CA GLU A 50 -5.02 -6.21 -6.42
C GLU A 50 -4.64 -4.74 -6.26
N GLN A 51 -4.94 -4.15 -5.10
CA GLN A 51 -4.50 -2.79 -4.76
C GLN A 51 -2.97 -2.70 -4.64
N VAL A 52 -2.33 -3.70 -4.02
CA VAL A 52 -0.86 -3.78 -3.94
C VAL A 52 -0.24 -3.91 -5.34
N HIS A 53 -0.81 -4.76 -6.20
CA HIS A 53 -0.35 -4.94 -7.58
C HIS A 53 -0.55 -3.68 -8.43
N SER A 54 -1.66 -2.95 -8.26
CA SER A 54 -1.89 -1.66 -8.93
C SER A 54 -0.88 -0.61 -8.47
N VAL A 55 -0.62 -0.51 -7.16
CA VAL A 55 0.41 0.41 -6.63
C VAL A 55 1.81 0.02 -7.12
N LEU A 56 2.15 -1.27 -7.17
CA LEU A 56 3.44 -1.73 -7.69
C LEU A 56 3.60 -1.40 -9.19
N LYS A 57 2.55 -1.59 -9.99
CA LYS A 57 2.57 -1.33 -11.42
C LYS A 57 2.58 0.16 -11.75
N GLU A 58 1.71 0.94 -11.12
CA GLU A 58 1.49 2.36 -11.44
C GLU A 58 2.44 3.31 -10.69
N ASP A 59 2.61 3.10 -9.39
CA ASP A 59 3.36 4.02 -8.54
C ASP A 59 4.84 3.63 -8.39
N LEU A 60 5.19 2.36 -8.62
CA LEU A 60 6.52 1.79 -8.37
C LEU A 60 7.12 1.06 -9.58
N ALA A 61 7.03 1.67 -10.76
CA ALA A 61 7.73 1.28 -11.99
C ALA A 61 7.71 -0.22 -12.38
N GLY A 62 6.86 -1.04 -11.76
CA GLY A 62 6.70 -2.47 -12.05
C GLY A 62 5.87 -2.72 -13.31
N GLY A 63 5.25 -1.67 -13.86
CA GLY A 63 4.49 -1.73 -15.11
C GLY A 63 5.35 -1.70 -16.37
N LYS A 64 6.64 -1.29 -16.28
CA LYS A 64 7.54 -1.21 -17.44
C LYS A 64 8.88 -1.83 -17.09
N LEU A 65 9.16 -2.97 -17.71
CA LEU A 65 10.43 -3.66 -17.53
C LEU A 65 11.55 -2.89 -18.27
N PRO A 66 12.71 -2.69 -17.64
CA PRO A 66 13.80 -1.93 -18.23
C PRO A 66 14.55 -2.67 -19.33
N THR A 67 14.45 -4.01 -19.39
CA THR A 67 15.23 -4.87 -20.30
C THR A 67 14.39 -6.01 -20.89
N GLY A 68 14.89 -6.65 -21.94
CA GLY A 68 14.32 -7.90 -22.47
C GLY A 68 14.69 -9.16 -21.67
N ASP A 69 15.61 -9.02 -20.70
CA ASP A 69 16.19 -10.16 -19.98
C ASP A 69 15.48 -10.45 -18.67
N PHE A 70 15.26 -11.74 -18.37
CA PHE A 70 14.55 -12.16 -17.16
C PHE A 70 15.29 -11.83 -15.86
N GLY A 71 16.62 -11.96 -15.83
CA GLY A 71 17.42 -11.73 -14.63
C GLY A 71 17.36 -10.28 -14.11
N PRO A 72 17.73 -9.27 -14.94
CA PRO A 72 17.62 -7.87 -14.57
C PRO A 72 16.18 -7.45 -14.24
N ASN A 73 15.20 -8.00 -14.95
CA ASN A 73 13.78 -7.75 -14.66
C ASN A 73 13.34 -8.33 -13.30
N ALA A 74 13.89 -9.48 -12.87
CA ALA A 74 13.64 -10.02 -11.54
C ALA A 74 14.25 -9.13 -10.44
N ALA A 75 15.47 -8.63 -10.64
CA ALA A 75 16.11 -7.68 -9.73
C ALA A 75 15.31 -6.36 -9.63
N TRP A 76 14.82 -5.86 -10.77
CA TRP A 76 13.94 -4.70 -10.83
C TRP A 76 12.67 -4.89 -10.01
N TRP A 77 12.02 -6.05 -10.16
CA TRP A 77 10.84 -6.40 -9.36
C TRP A 77 11.15 -6.50 -7.87
N ALA A 78 12.29 -7.09 -7.49
CA ALA A 78 12.71 -7.16 -6.09
C ALA A 78 12.89 -5.75 -5.49
N ILE A 79 13.52 -4.83 -6.22
CA ILE A 79 13.66 -3.42 -5.79
C ILE A 79 12.30 -2.75 -5.65
N ALA A 80 11.38 -2.95 -6.60
CA ALA A 80 10.03 -2.39 -6.53
C ALA A 80 9.26 -2.88 -5.28
N VAL A 81 9.36 -4.18 -4.96
CA VAL A 81 8.75 -4.78 -3.76
C VAL A 81 9.39 -4.23 -2.49
N LEU A 82 10.71 -4.08 -2.44
CA LEU A 82 11.41 -3.48 -1.30
C LEU A 82 10.97 -2.02 -1.09
N ALA A 83 10.90 -1.23 -2.15
CA ALA A 83 10.43 0.15 -2.10
C ALA A 83 8.97 0.24 -1.61
N TYR A 84 8.11 -0.68 -2.04
CA TYR A 84 6.73 -0.78 -1.55
C TYR A 84 6.68 -1.03 -0.04
N ASN A 85 7.43 -2.02 0.44
CA ASN A 85 7.49 -2.38 1.85
C ASN A 85 8.03 -1.23 2.69
N LEU A 86 9.10 -0.57 2.24
CA LEU A 86 9.67 0.60 2.91
C LEU A 86 8.67 1.75 3.00
N ASN A 87 7.96 2.05 1.91
CA ASN A 87 6.92 3.07 1.91
C ASN A 87 5.76 2.73 2.85
N SER A 88 5.33 1.46 2.88
CA SER A 88 4.29 0.99 3.79
C SER A 88 4.71 1.11 5.25
N ALA A 89 5.95 0.71 5.57
CA ALA A 89 6.52 0.85 6.90
C ALA A 89 6.62 2.32 7.32
N MET A 90 7.15 3.18 6.44
CA MET A 90 7.26 4.62 6.70
C MET A 90 5.92 5.28 7.01
N LYS A 91 4.86 4.94 6.25
CA LYS A 91 3.51 5.45 6.51
C LYS A 91 3.01 5.07 7.90
N ARG A 92 3.13 3.79 8.26
CA ARG A 92 2.59 3.23 9.51
C ARG A 92 3.39 3.64 10.74
N LEU A 93 4.71 3.64 10.62
CA LEU A 93 5.62 3.81 11.75
C LEU A 93 6.04 5.26 11.98
N ALA A 94 6.25 6.03 10.92
CA ALA A 94 6.83 7.37 11.02
C ALA A 94 5.85 8.50 10.70
N LEU A 95 5.00 8.36 9.68
CA LEU A 95 4.13 9.46 9.23
C LEU A 95 2.78 9.51 9.94
N GLY A 96 2.29 8.38 10.44
CA GLY A 96 1.04 8.25 11.18
C GLY A 96 -0.15 7.89 10.29
N GLU A 97 -1.30 7.65 10.93
CA GLU A 97 -2.46 7.02 10.29
C GLU A 97 -3.02 7.80 9.09
N SER A 98 -2.95 9.13 9.12
CA SER A 98 -3.42 10.00 8.03
C SER A 98 -2.66 9.83 6.70
N TRP A 99 -1.49 9.17 6.73
CA TRP A 99 -0.66 8.91 5.55
C TRP A 99 -0.80 7.49 5.00
N ILE A 100 -1.42 6.57 5.75
CA ILE A 100 -1.68 5.19 5.31
C ILE A 100 -2.44 5.16 3.96
N PRO A 101 -3.54 5.92 3.76
CA PRO A 101 -4.29 5.87 2.51
C PRO A 101 -3.63 6.65 1.36
N LYS A 102 -2.59 7.46 1.63
CA LYS A 102 -1.99 8.34 0.60
C LYS A 102 -1.14 7.56 -0.39
N ARG A 103 -1.24 7.85 -1.69
CA ARG A 103 -0.38 7.25 -2.73
C ARG A 103 1.07 7.73 -2.63
N LEU A 104 2.00 6.97 -3.22
CA LEU A 104 3.43 7.34 -3.22
C LEU A 104 3.67 8.70 -3.89
N LYS A 105 2.88 9.04 -4.92
CA LYS A 105 2.92 10.38 -5.55
C LYS A 105 2.73 11.52 -4.55
N ALA A 106 1.80 11.38 -3.61
CA ALA A 106 1.57 12.40 -2.57
C ALA A 106 2.76 12.49 -1.60
N ILE A 107 3.31 11.34 -1.19
CA ILE A 107 4.53 11.29 -0.37
C ILE A 107 5.71 11.91 -1.10
N ARG A 108 5.85 11.65 -2.39
CA ARG A 108 6.92 12.22 -3.20
C ARG A 108 6.90 13.75 -3.16
N PHE A 109 5.73 14.36 -3.37
CA PHE A 109 5.62 15.82 -3.37
C PHE A 109 5.66 16.44 -1.97
N GLN A 110 5.10 15.78 -0.96
CA GLN A 110 4.99 16.35 0.38
C GLN A 110 6.16 16.01 1.30
N LEU A 111 6.96 14.99 0.99
CA LEU A 111 8.10 14.56 1.82
C LEU A 111 9.41 14.53 1.04
N ILE A 112 9.47 13.77 -0.05
CA ILE A 112 10.75 13.45 -0.71
C ILE A 112 11.29 14.64 -1.52
N CYS A 113 10.41 15.38 -2.20
CA CYS A 113 10.77 16.51 -3.05
C CYS A 113 10.54 17.87 -2.37
N VAL A 114 10.49 17.90 -1.04
CA VAL A 114 10.44 19.17 -0.30
C VAL A 114 11.79 19.85 -0.40
N ALA A 115 11.81 21.11 -0.83
CA ALA A 115 13.03 21.89 -0.90
C ALA A 115 13.59 22.11 0.51
N GLY A 116 14.83 21.67 0.73
CA GLY A 116 15.54 21.84 1.98
C GLY A 116 17.05 21.92 1.74
N ARG A 117 17.75 22.63 2.62
CA ARG A 117 19.20 22.67 2.61
C ARG A 117 19.73 21.56 3.50
N VAL A 118 20.45 20.62 2.91
CA VAL A 118 21.15 19.56 3.64
C VAL A 118 22.53 20.09 4.04
N LEU A 119 22.84 20.02 5.33
CA LEU A 119 24.12 20.39 5.92
C LEU A 119 24.68 19.17 6.64
N SER A 120 25.96 18.91 6.47
CA SER A 120 26.70 17.93 7.25
C SER A 120 27.64 18.66 8.20
N HIS A 121 27.54 18.39 9.49
CA HIS A 121 28.39 19.00 10.51
C HIS A 121 28.64 18.02 11.63
N ALA A 122 29.89 17.85 12.08
CA ALA A 122 30.26 17.02 13.23
C ALA A 122 29.66 15.60 13.26
N ARG A 123 29.55 14.93 12.09
CA ARG A 123 28.89 13.62 11.87
C ARG A 123 27.36 13.63 11.99
N ASP A 124 26.75 14.80 12.12
CA ASP A 124 25.30 14.99 12.07
C ASP A 124 24.83 15.50 10.70
N LEU A 125 23.70 14.96 10.25
CA LEU A 125 22.99 15.44 9.07
C LEU A 125 21.85 16.37 9.51
N ILE A 126 21.92 17.64 9.11
CA ILE A 126 20.94 18.67 9.43
C ILE A 126 20.19 19.05 8.17
N ILE A 127 18.86 18.89 8.19
CA ILE A 127 17.98 19.33 7.10
C ILE A 127 17.31 20.64 7.54
N ARG A 128 17.62 21.74 6.85
CA ARG A 128 16.99 23.05 7.08
C ARG A 128 15.89 23.27 6.05
N LEU A 129 14.71 23.62 6.54
CA LEU A 129 13.56 24.00 5.73
C LEU A 129 13.38 25.53 5.77
N ALA A 130 12.69 26.08 4.78
CA ALA A 130 12.32 27.50 4.80
C ALA A 130 11.48 27.81 6.05
N ALA A 131 11.69 28.98 6.64
CA ALA A 131 10.93 29.42 7.81
C ALA A 131 9.43 29.49 7.46
N GLY A 132 8.59 28.94 8.34
CA GLY A 132 7.13 28.91 8.14
C GLY A 132 6.65 27.89 7.09
N HIS A 133 7.50 26.98 6.61
CA HIS A 133 7.05 25.95 5.67
C HIS A 133 5.95 25.07 6.32
N PRO A 134 4.78 24.90 5.69
CA PRO A 134 3.61 24.23 6.28
C PRO A 134 3.86 22.76 6.63
N SER A 135 4.98 22.18 6.17
CA SER A 135 5.35 20.80 6.47
C SER A 135 6.24 20.64 7.71
N PHE A 136 6.70 21.72 8.32
CA PHE A 136 7.68 21.66 9.40
C PHE A 136 7.20 20.83 10.60
N ASP A 137 5.98 21.09 11.08
CA ASP A 137 5.47 20.47 12.30
C ASP A 137 5.32 18.95 12.17
N TRP A 138 4.73 18.49 11.07
CA TRP A 138 4.52 17.05 10.88
C TRP A 138 5.82 16.32 10.52
N LEU A 139 6.79 16.97 9.86
CA LEU A 139 8.13 16.41 9.64
C LEU A 139 8.87 16.22 10.97
N LEU A 140 8.77 17.20 11.87
CA LEU A 140 9.35 17.09 13.21
C LEU A 140 8.67 15.99 14.03
N ALA A 141 7.34 15.87 13.94
CA ALA A 141 6.59 14.78 14.57
C ALA A 141 7.02 13.41 14.01
N ALA A 142 7.23 13.29 12.70
CA ALA A 142 7.71 12.07 12.07
C ALA A 142 9.13 11.70 12.56
N ARG A 143 10.03 12.68 12.65
CA ARG A 143 11.38 12.47 13.20
C ARG A 143 11.34 12.00 14.65
N ARG A 144 10.49 12.60 15.49
CA ARG A 144 10.32 12.17 16.90
C ARG A 144 9.87 10.72 16.98
N ARG A 145 8.88 10.31 16.18
CA ARG A 145 8.43 8.91 16.12
C ARG A 145 9.54 7.94 15.71
N MET A 146 10.34 8.29 14.70
CA MET A 146 11.50 7.48 14.29
C MET A 146 12.53 7.34 15.43
N LEU A 147 12.81 8.42 16.15
CA LEU A 147 13.72 8.38 17.31
C LEU A 147 13.18 7.51 18.44
N CYS A 148 11.88 7.58 18.73
CA CYS A 148 11.26 6.69 19.72
C CYS A 148 11.36 5.22 19.31
N LEU A 149 11.17 4.89 18.03
CA LEU A 149 11.33 3.52 17.52
C LEU A 149 12.77 3.02 17.66
N PHE A 150 13.76 3.90 17.43
CA PHE A 150 15.17 3.55 17.59
C PHE A 150 15.54 3.36 19.06
N ASN A 151 15.09 4.26 19.94
CA ASN A 151 15.42 4.23 21.37
C ASN A 151 14.63 3.20 22.17
N GLY A 152 13.44 2.79 21.71
CA GLY A 152 12.60 1.76 22.36
C GLY A 152 12.90 0.33 21.93
N ALA A 153 13.88 0.13 21.04
CA ALA A 153 14.36 -1.18 20.59
C ALA A 153 15.63 -1.64 21.33
N GLY A 154 15.98 -0.97 22.44
CA GLY A 154 17.13 -1.27 23.31
C GLY A 154 16.71 -1.85 24.65
#